data_AF-A0A9X4BGK9-F1
#
_entry.id   AF-A0A9X4BGK9-F1
#
_cell.length_a   1.000
_cell.length_b   1.000
_cell.length_c   1.000
_cell.angle_alpha   90.00
_cell.angle_beta   90.00
_cell.angle_gamma   90.00
#
_symmetry.space_group_name_H-M   'P 1'
#
loop_
_entity.id
_entity.type
_entity.pdbx_description
1 polymer ?
#
loop_
_entity_poly.entity_id
_entity_poly.type
_entity_poly.pdbx_seq_one_letter_code
_entity_poly.pdbx_strand_id
1 'polypeptide(L)'
;MQPIEQYKRKVDASDRVVNRMLVPMTTSLSRAALDFAGWLVAGAGAAIGVIVANIDKLEKYVLVSGIKTSAYIYLGALALHGIQRYLSMFTTVVAALDVDKALAESEVEGDGSPSDLSMSYQARVMQRLDSALFWPARWYSRRKLRNPNAQNGNALADKSFRRAQIEAALMTAQVPIVLLALFWLVQAIK
;
A
#
# COMPACT_ATOMS: atom_id res chain seq x y z
N MET A 1 37.77 -10.76 24.55
CA MET A 1 37.02 -9.72 23.79
C MET A 1 36.00 -10.30 22.79
N GLN A 2 35.64 -11.58 22.86
CA GLN A 2 34.66 -12.23 21.96
C GLN A 2 33.15 -12.17 22.32
N PRO A 3 32.69 -11.82 23.55
CA PRO A 3 31.27 -11.94 23.88
C PRO A 3 30.37 -10.87 23.22
N ILE A 4 30.93 -9.70 22.88
CA ILE A 4 30.16 -8.59 22.26
C ILE A 4 29.80 -8.93 20.80
N GLU A 5 30.68 -9.59 20.06
CA GLU A 5 30.39 -9.99 18.68
C GLU A 5 29.36 -11.10 18.59
N GLN A 6 29.41 -12.09 19.49
CA GLN A 6 28.39 -13.14 19.54
C GLN A 6 27.01 -12.58 19.89
N TYR A 7 26.95 -11.58 20.77
CA TYR A 7 25.70 -10.90 21.10
C TYR A 7 25.13 -10.14 19.88
N LYS A 8 25.96 -9.35 19.18
CA LYS A 8 25.54 -8.66 17.94
C LYS A 8 25.00 -9.63 16.88
N ARG A 9 25.70 -10.74 16.61
CA ARG A 9 25.23 -11.73 15.63
C ARG A 9 23.87 -12.34 15.98
N LYS A 10 23.59 -12.58 17.27
CA LYS A 10 22.29 -13.11 17.70
C LYS A 10 21.16 -12.08 17.51
N VAL A 11 21.43 -10.81 17.83
CA VAL A 11 20.46 -9.72 17.60
C VAL A 11 20.18 -9.54 16.11
N ASP A 12 21.23 -9.47 15.29
CA ASP A 12 21.10 -9.32 13.83
C ASP A 12 20.35 -10.53 13.21
N ALA A 13 20.57 -11.74 13.71
CA ALA A 13 19.85 -12.93 13.26
C ALA A 13 18.35 -12.87 13.64
N SER A 14 18.04 -12.43 14.86
CA SER A 14 16.65 -12.23 15.31
C SER A 14 15.91 -11.20 14.46
N ASP A 15 16.54 -10.05 14.20
CA ASP A 15 15.96 -8.96 13.40
C ASP A 15 15.70 -9.40 11.95
N ARG A 16 16.59 -10.21 11.36
CA ARG A 16 16.39 -10.78 10.03
C ARG A 16 15.18 -11.71 9.97
N VAL A 17 15.00 -12.58 10.96
CA VAL A 17 13.83 -13.49 11.03
C VAL A 17 12.54 -12.69 11.15
N VAL A 18 12.52 -11.67 12.03
CA VAL A 18 11.37 -10.79 12.22
C VAL A 18 11.03 -10.04 10.92
N ASN A 19 12.01 -9.45 10.24
CA ASN A 19 11.79 -8.74 8.97
C ASN A 19 11.29 -9.67 7.85
N ARG A 20 11.82 -10.90 7.75
CA ARG A 20 11.37 -11.91 6.78
C ARG A 20 9.91 -12.32 6.99
N MET A 21 9.39 -12.26 8.22
CA MET A 21 7.98 -12.53 8.50
C MET A 21 7.10 -11.28 8.33
N LEU A 22 7.56 -10.12 8.80
CA LEU A 22 6.78 -8.88 8.81
C LEU A 22 6.49 -8.35 7.40
N VAL A 23 7.45 -8.40 6.48
CA VAL A 23 7.27 -7.83 5.13
C VAL A 23 6.19 -8.57 4.31
N PRO A 24 6.18 -9.92 4.22
CA PRO A 24 5.09 -10.66 3.58
C PRO A 24 3.73 -10.46 4.26
N MET A 25 3.68 -10.43 5.60
CA MET A 25 2.43 -10.18 6.33
C MET A 25 1.88 -8.78 6.03
N THR A 26 2.77 -7.78 6.02
CA THR A 26 2.42 -6.38 5.76
C THR A 26 1.87 -6.19 4.35
N THR A 27 2.49 -6.84 3.36
CA THR A 27 2.01 -6.79 1.97
C THR A 27 0.69 -7.53 1.78
N SER A 28 0.54 -8.72 2.38
CA SER A 28 -0.71 -9.46 2.35
C SER A 28 -1.85 -8.65 2.97
N LEU A 29 -1.61 -8.00 4.11
CA LEU A 29 -2.59 -7.17 4.79
C LEU A 29 -2.95 -5.92 3.95
N SER A 30 -1.93 -5.22 3.41
CA SER A 30 -2.14 -4.07 2.52
C SER A 30 -2.98 -4.45 1.30
N ARG A 31 -2.69 -5.60 0.69
CA ARG A 31 -3.43 -6.10 -0.48
C ARG A 31 -4.88 -6.44 -0.13
N ALA A 32 -5.10 -7.22 0.93
CA ALA A 32 -6.45 -7.56 1.38
C ALA A 32 -7.28 -6.30 1.73
N ALA A 33 -6.65 -5.32 2.39
CA ALA A 33 -7.27 -4.04 2.70
C ALA A 33 -7.65 -3.25 1.44
N LEU A 34 -6.77 -3.23 0.44
CA LEU A 34 -7.03 -2.57 -0.84
C LEU A 34 -8.15 -3.26 -1.63
N ASP A 35 -8.14 -4.59 -1.68
CA ASP A 35 -9.15 -5.39 -2.39
C ASP A 35 -10.53 -5.21 -1.74
N PHE A 36 -10.61 -5.26 -0.41
CA PHE A 36 -11.85 -4.99 0.33
C PHE A 36 -12.36 -3.57 0.10
N ALA A 37 -11.50 -2.56 0.24
CA ALA A 37 -11.85 -1.16 0.01
C ALA A 37 -12.30 -0.92 -1.44
N GLY A 38 -11.65 -1.57 -2.40
CA GLY A 38 -12.00 -1.51 -3.82
C GLY A 38 -13.37 -2.14 -4.10
N TRP A 39 -13.64 -3.31 -3.54
CA TRP A 39 -14.95 -3.96 -3.64
C TRP A 39 -16.07 -3.09 -3.04
N LEU A 40 -15.84 -2.50 -1.86
CA LEU A 40 -16.81 -1.63 -1.19
C LEU A 40 -17.12 -0.37 -2.03
N VAL A 41 -16.09 0.30 -2.55
CA VAL A 41 -16.25 1.50 -3.40
C VAL A 41 -16.92 1.15 -4.72
N ALA A 42 -16.53 0.05 -5.37
CA ALA A 42 -17.15 -0.39 -6.61
C ALA A 42 -18.63 -0.74 -6.40
N GLY A 43 -18.96 -1.47 -5.34
CA GLY A 43 -20.34 -1.82 -5.00
C GLY A 43 -21.21 -0.59 -4.72
N ALA A 44 -20.71 0.36 -3.91
CA ALA A 44 -21.44 1.59 -3.64
C ALA A 44 -21.58 2.48 -4.90
N GLY A 45 -20.54 2.54 -5.73
CA GLY A 45 -20.57 3.25 -7.01
C GLY A 45 -21.58 2.66 -7.98
N ALA A 46 -21.67 1.33 -8.04
CA ALA A 46 -22.68 0.65 -8.84
C ALA A 46 -24.10 0.96 -8.34
N ALA A 47 -24.34 0.92 -7.03
CA ALA A 47 -25.64 1.25 -6.45
C ALA A 47 -26.07 2.69 -6.77
N ILE A 48 -25.17 3.67 -6.57
CA ILE A 48 -25.42 5.08 -6.92
C ILE A 48 -25.63 5.22 -8.43
N GLY A 49 -24.80 4.56 -9.24
CA GLY A 49 -24.87 4.59 -10.70
C GLY A 49 -26.21 4.08 -11.24
N VAL A 50 -26.75 3.00 -10.67
CA VAL A 50 -28.08 2.48 -11.05
C VAL A 50 -29.19 3.49 -10.78
N ILE A 51 -29.15 4.15 -9.62
CA ILE A 51 -30.16 5.17 -9.27
C ILE A 51 -30.05 6.37 -10.20
N VAL A 52 -28.83 6.86 -10.45
CA VAL A 52 -28.59 7.99 -11.36
C VAL A 52 -29.02 7.66 -12.79
N ALA A 53 -28.70 6.45 -13.28
CA ALA A 53 -29.06 6.03 -14.63
C ALA A 53 -30.58 5.87 -14.84
N ASN A 54 -31.34 5.68 -13.77
CA ASN A 54 -32.79 5.54 -13.81
C ASN A 54 -33.52 6.71 -13.15
N ILE A 55 -32.87 7.87 -13.02
CA ILE A 55 -33.41 9.01 -12.26
C ILE A 55 -34.75 9.50 -12.82
N ASP A 56 -34.93 9.50 -14.14
CA ASP A 56 -36.18 9.91 -14.80
C ASP A 56 -37.37 9.02 -14.42
N LYS A 57 -37.11 7.74 -14.13
CA LYS A 57 -38.13 6.78 -13.68
C LYS A 57 -38.36 6.86 -12.17
N LEU A 58 -37.33 7.25 -11.42
CA LEU A 58 -37.30 7.25 -9.96
C LEU A 58 -37.62 8.61 -9.34
N GLU A 59 -37.72 9.70 -10.11
CA GLU A 59 -37.91 11.06 -9.54
C GLU A 59 -39.14 11.16 -8.64
N LYS A 60 -40.18 10.35 -8.93
CA LYS A 60 -41.42 10.31 -8.14
C LYS A 60 -41.22 9.71 -6.75
N TYR A 61 -40.22 8.84 -6.62
CA TYR A 61 -39.92 8.08 -5.40
C TYR A 61 -38.64 8.57 -4.70
N VAL A 62 -37.81 9.39 -5.35
CA VAL A 62 -36.49 9.74 -4.82
C VAL A 62 -36.25 11.25 -4.81
N LEU A 63 -35.80 11.77 -3.67
CA LEU A 63 -35.35 13.16 -3.53
C LEU A 63 -34.00 13.36 -4.24
N VAL A 64 -34.00 14.14 -5.32
CA VAL A 64 -32.79 14.49 -6.08
C VAL A 64 -31.70 15.13 -5.19
N SER A 65 -32.09 15.90 -4.17
CA SER A 65 -31.16 16.48 -3.21
C SER A 65 -30.39 15.41 -2.42
N GLY A 66 -31.04 14.32 -2.02
CA GLY A 66 -30.42 13.22 -1.29
C GLY A 66 -29.43 12.43 -2.16
N ILE A 67 -29.76 12.21 -3.43
CA ILE A 67 -28.85 11.59 -4.41
C ILE A 67 -27.58 12.44 -4.57
N LYS A 68 -27.72 13.77 -4.72
CA LYS A 68 -26.56 14.67 -4.85
C LYS A 68 -25.65 14.60 -3.62
N THR A 69 -26.21 14.67 -2.41
CA THR A 69 -25.43 14.57 -1.17
C THR A 69 -24.71 13.23 -1.07
N SER A 70 -25.40 12.12 -1.34
CA SER A 70 -24.81 10.79 -1.37
C SER A 70 -23.65 10.70 -2.37
N ALA A 71 -23.83 11.23 -3.59
CA ALA A 71 -22.81 11.25 -4.62
C ALA A 71 -21.57 12.07 -4.21
N TYR A 72 -21.73 13.22 -3.55
CA TYR A 72 -20.60 14.00 -3.05
C TYR A 72 -19.82 13.29 -1.94
N ILE A 73 -20.52 12.65 -0.99
CA ILE A 73 -19.87 11.86 0.06
C ILE A 73 -19.10 10.69 -0.57
N TYR A 74 -19.72 10.01 -1.54
CA TYR A 74 -19.09 8.91 -2.28
C TYR A 74 -17.86 9.36 -3.06
N LEU A 75 -17.88 10.53 -3.70
CA LEU A 75 -16.70 11.10 -4.36
C LEU A 75 -15.55 11.32 -3.37
N GLY A 76 -15.85 11.73 -2.14
CA GLY A 76 -14.86 11.81 -1.05
C GLY A 76 -14.23 10.44 -0.74
N ALA A 77 -15.05 9.39 -0.62
CA ALA A 77 -14.55 8.02 -0.43
C ALA A 77 -13.71 7.53 -1.63
N LEU A 78 -14.12 7.86 -2.86
CA LEU A 78 -13.39 7.50 -4.07
C LEU A 78 -12.01 8.19 -4.13
N ALA A 79 -11.93 9.47 -3.75
CA ALA A 79 -10.67 10.18 -3.65
C ALA A 79 -9.75 9.55 -2.58
N LEU A 80 -10.30 9.19 -1.43
CA LEU A 80 -9.57 8.51 -0.36
C LEU A 80 -9.03 7.15 -0.82
N HIS A 81 -9.84 6.38 -1.55
CA HIS A 81 -9.44 5.12 -2.15
C HIS A 81 -8.29 5.30 -3.15
N GLY A 82 -8.32 6.37 -3.96
CA GLY A 82 -7.21 6.73 -4.85
C GLY A 82 -5.90 6.97 -4.09
N ILE A 83 -5.96 7.67 -2.96
CA ILE A 83 -4.79 7.91 -2.08
C ILE A 83 -4.31 6.59 -1.45
N GLN A 84 -5.21 5.70 -1.03
CA GLN A 84 -4.83 4.39 -0.49
C GLN A 84 -4.15 3.52 -1.56
N ARG A 85 -4.70 3.48 -2.77
CA ARG A 85 -4.10 2.75 -3.90
C ARG A 85 -2.72 3.28 -4.25
N TYR A 86 -2.56 4.60 -4.18
CA TYR A 86 -1.27 5.27 -4.35
C TYR A 86 -0.24 4.83 -3.31
N LEU A 87 -0.61 4.80 -2.02
CA LEU A 87 0.25 4.35 -0.93
C LEU A 87 0.65 2.87 -1.09
N SER A 88 -0.30 2.01 -1.45
CA SER A 88 -0.09 0.56 -1.61
C SER A 88 0.89 0.21 -2.73
N MET A 89 0.98 1.04 -3.78
CA MET A 89 2.03 0.90 -4.78
C MET A 89 3.43 1.02 -4.15
N PHE A 90 3.62 1.93 -3.19
CA PHE A 90 4.93 2.07 -2.55
C PHE A 90 5.26 0.93 -1.59
N THR A 91 4.28 0.38 -0.87
CA THR A 91 4.53 -0.76 0.04
C THR A 91 4.90 -2.01 -0.76
N THR A 92 4.24 -2.22 -1.90
CA THR A 92 4.55 -3.32 -2.84
C THR A 92 5.97 -3.21 -3.40
N VAL A 93 6.39 -2.01 -3.79
CA VAL A 93 7.75 -1.77 -4.30
C VAL A 93 8.83 -2.06 -3.24
N VAL A 94 8.62 -1.63 -2.00
CA VAL A 94 9.59 -1.89 -0.92
C VAL A 94 9.68 -3.39 -0.63
N ALA A 95 8.55 -4.08 -0.61
CA ALA A 95 8.56 -5.53 -0.36
C ALA A 95 9.25 -6.32 -1.46
N ALA A 96 9.09 -5.95 -2.73
CA ALA A 96 9.81 -6.58 -3.84
C ALA A 96 11.34 -6.44 -3.66
N LEU A 97 11.80 -5.28 -3.21
CA LEU A 97 13.22 -5.03 -2.94
C LEU A 97 13.78 -5.83 -1.77
N ASP A 98 12.97 -6.09 -0.73
CA ASP A 98 13.39 -6.88 0.43
C ASP A 98 13.43 -8.39 0.13
N VAL A 99 12.47 -8.91 -0.65
CA VAL A 99 12.48 -10.31 -1.10
C VAL A 99 13.69 -10.59 -1.99
N ASP A 100 14.00 -9.69 -2.94
CA ASP A 100 15.15 -9.85 -3.82
C ASP A 100 16.49 -9.75 -3.08
N LYS A 101 16.59 -8.90 -2.04
CA LYS A 101 17.77 -8.86 -1.16
C LYS A 101 17.94 -10.17 -0.39
N ALA A 102 16.86 -10.71 0.16
CA ALA A 102 16.93 -11.97 0.90
C ALA A 102 17.35 -13.15 0.01
N LEU A 103 16.93 -13.15 -1.26
CA LEU A 103 17.35 -14.14 -2.25
C LEU A 103 18.83 -13.98 -2.63
N ALA A 104 19.28 -12.75 -2.90
CA ALA A 104 20.69 -12.46 -3.19
C ALA A 104 21.61 -12.83 -2.01
N GLU A 105 21.20 -12.60 -0.76
CA GLU A 105 21.95 -13.03 0.42
C GLU A 105 22.02 -14.55 0.55
N SER A 106 20.96 -15.28 0.16
CA SER A 106 20.95 -16.75 0.19
C SER A 106 21.75 -17.42 -0.93
N GLU A 107 21.90 -16.76 -2.08
CA GLU A 107 22.75 -17.27 -3.18
C GLU A 107 24.25 -17.04 -2.91
N VAL A 108 24.60 -15.99 -2.17
CA VAL A 108 26.00 -15.64 -1.83
C VAL A 108 26.59 -16.55 -0.73
N GLU A 109 25.79 -17.30 0.02
CA GLU A 109 26.30 -18.35 0.93
C GLU A 109 26.87 -19.57 0.20
N GLY A 110 26.73 -19.67 -1.14
CA GLY A 110 27.13 -20.83 -1.95
C GLY A 110 28.53 -20.77 -2.58
N ASP A 111 28.96 -19.64 -3.15
CA ASP A 111 30.25 -19.53 -3.85
C ASP A 111 30.62 -18.06 -4.15
N GLY A 112 31.83 -17.63 -3.80
CA GLY A 112 32.45 -16.41 -4.33
C GLY A 112 32.09 -15.05 -3.69
N SER A 113 33.14 -14.24 -3.51
CA SER A 113 33.23 -12.89 -2.94
C SER A 113 31.98 -11.96 -2.97
N PRO A 114 31.63 -11.26 -1.87
CA PRO A 114 30.26 -10.80 -1.59
C PRO A 114 29.86 -9.41 -2.11
N SER A 115 30.74 -8.61 -2.71
CA SER A 115 30.53 -7.15 -2.78
C SER A 115 30.06 -6.56 -4.11
N ASP A 116 30.33 -7.20 -5.27
CA ASP A 116 30.15 -6.51 -6.57
C ASP A 116 28.88 -6.92 -7.34
N LEU A 117 28.36 -8.13 -7.13
CA LEU A 117 27.15 -8.61 -7.82
C LEU A 117 25.87 -7.93 -7.31
N SER A 118 25.79 -7.62 -6.02
CA SER A 118 24.60 -7.04 -5.38
C SER A 118 24.29 -5.62 -5.88
N MET A 119 25.30 -4.77 -6.09
CA MET A 119 25.12 -3.40 -6.58
C MET A 119 24.65 -3.34 -8.05
N SER A 120 25.21 -4.19 -8.92
CA SER A 120 24.82 -4.22 -10.34
C SER A 120 23.38 -4.72 -10.56
N TYR A 121 22.90 -5.59 -9.67
CA TYR A 121 21.55 -6.16 -9.75
C TYR A 121 20.51 -5.23 -9.12
N GLN A 122 20.83 -4.63 -7.96
CA GLN A 122 19.98 -3.61 -7.34
C GLN A 122 19.78 -2.41 -8.27
N ALA A 123 20.81 -1.99 -9.01
CA ALA A 123 20.69 -0.96 -10.04
C ALA A 123 19.71 -1.36 -11.16
N ARG A 124 19.70 -2.62 -11.61
CA ARG A 124 18.77 -3.14 -12.63
C ARG A 124 17.33 -3.21 -12.15
N VAL A 125 17.09 -3.66 -10.92
CA VAL A 125 15.75 -3.68 -10.30
C VAL A 125 15.23 -2.25 -10.13
N MET A 126 16.09 -1.33 -9.67
CA MET A 126 15.75 0.09 -9.57
C MET A 126 15.47 0.71 -10.93
N GLN A 127 16.21 0.35 -11.98
CA GLN A 127 15.96 0.82 -13.33
C GLN A 127 14.60 0.35 -13.87
N ARG A 128 14.22 -0.91 -13.61
CA ARG A 128 12.89 -1.43 -13.96
C ARG A 128 11.79 -0.74 -13.15
N LEU A 129 11.99 -0.55 -11.85
CA LEU A 129 11.05 0.18 -10.98
C LEU A 129 10.86 1.63 -11.40
N ASP A 130 11.94 2.35 -11.68
CA ASP A 130 11.89 3.72 -12.17
C ASP A 130 11.15 3.80 -13.52
N SER A 131 11.27 2.79 -14.39
CA SER A 131 10.53 2.75 -15.64
C SER A 131 9.02 2.50 -15.45
N ALA A 132 8.65 1.73 -14.42
CA ALA A 132 7.27 1.37 -14.12
C ALA A 132 6.52 2.42 -13.27
N LEU A 133 7.23 3.21 -12.46
CA LEU A 133 6.66 4.25 -11.62
C LEU A 133 6.28 5.49 -12.45
N PHE A 134 5.24 6.22 -12.05
CA PHE A 134 4.89 7.50 -12.65
C PHE A 134 5.79 8.64 -12.10
N TRP A 135 5.92 9.77 -12.82
CA TRP A 135 6.96 10.80 -12.59
C TRP A 135 7.15 11.24 -11.11
N PRO A 136 6.10 11.65 -10.38
CA PRO A 136 6.23 12.01 -8.96
C PRO A 136 6.73 10.88 -8.05
N ALA A 137 6.33 9.63 -8.30
CA ALA A 137 6.87 8.50 -7.53
C ALA A 137 8.33 8.22 -7.84
N ARG A 138 8.77 8.36 -9.11
CA ARG A 138 10.20 8.28 -9.47
C ARG A 138 11.03 9.33 -8.75
N TRP A 139 10.52 10.55 -8.68
CA TRP A 139 11.23 11.63 -7.99
C TRP A 139 11.37 11.32 -6.49
N TYR A 140 10.31 10.83 -5.86
CA TYR A 140 10.31 10.48 -4.44
C TYR A 140 11.20 9.25 -4.13
N SER A 141 11.14 8.20 -4.96
CA SER A 141 11.98 7.00 -4.81
C SER A 141 13.45 7.38 -4.89
N ARG A 142 13.86 8.12 -5.92
CA ARG A 142 15.23 8.64 -6.09
C ARG A 142 15.70 9.44 -4.89
N ARG A 143 14.85 10.32 -4.35
CA ARG A 143 15.19 11.15 -3.19
C ARG A 143 15.38 10.32 -1.92
N LYS A 144 14.60 9.25 -1.73
CA LYS A 144 14.70 8.36 -0.56
C LYS A 144 15.88 7.39 -0.67
N LEU A 145 16.17 6.89 -1.87
CA LEU A 145 17.27 5.94 -2.12
C LEU A 145 18.64 6.62 -2.08
N ARG A 146 18.70 7.92 -2.36
CA ARG A 146 19.93 8.72 -2.23
C ARG A 146 20.35 8.95 -0.77
N ASN A 147 19.55 8.53 0.20
CA ASN A 147 19.86 8.66 1.62
C ASN A 147 20.67 7.44 2.08
N PRO A 148 21.95 7.59 2.48
CA PRO A 148 22.80 6.45 2.83
C PRO A 148 22.24 5.60 3.98
N ASN A 149 21.48 6.22 4.89
CA ASN A 149 20.78 5.54 5.98
C ASN A 149 19.63 4.62 5.52
N ALA A 150 19.22 4.68 4.25
CA ALA A 150 18.24 3.77 3.68
C ALA A 150 18.84 2.42 3.26
N GLN A 151 20.18 2.29 3.20
CA GLN A 151 20.85 1.02 2.94
C GLN A 151 20.83 0.08 4.15
N ASN A 152 20.64 0.59 5.37
CA ASN A 152 20.42 -0.23 6.56
C ASN A 152 19.01 -0.84 6.49
N GLY A 153 18.92 -2.15 6.19
CA GLY A 153 17.67 -2.88 5.95
C GLY A 153 16.59 -2.69 7.03
N ASN A 154 16.99 -2.54 8.29
CA ASN A 154 16.07 -2.32 9.41
C ASN A 154 15.25 -1.01 9.27
N ALA A 155 15.84 0.04 8.68
CA ALA A 155 15.17 1.33 8.51
C ALA A 155 14.13 1.34 7.37
N LEU A 156 14.14 0.34 6.50
CA LEU A 156 13.15 0.16 5.44
C LEU A 156 11.92 -0.59 5.97
N ALA A 157 12.13 -1.69 6.71
CA ALA A 157 11.07 -2.47 7.34
C ALA A 157 10.16 -1.62 8.24
N ASP A 158 10.75 -0.79 9.13
CA ASP A 158 9.98 0.11 10.01
C ASP A 158 9.11 1.11 9.23
N LYS A 159 9.60 1.63 8.10
CA LYS A 159 8.85 2.58 7.27
C LYS A 159 7.73 1.89 6.51
N SER A 160 7.94 0.66 6.04
CA SER A 160 6.90 -0.16 5.41
C SER A 160 5.76 -0.45 6.38
N PHE A 161 6.10 -0.81 7.62
CA PHE A 161 5.12 -1.09 8.66
C PHE A 161 4.29 0.15 9.00
N ARG A 162 4.92 1.32 9.21
CA ARG A 162 4.19 2.58 9.44
C ARG A 162 3.26 2.94 8.28
N ARG A 163 3.66 2.68 7.04
CA ARG A 163 2.80 2.94 5.86
C ARG A 163 1.61 2.00 5.83
N ALA A 164 1.80 0.72 6.12
CA ALA A 164 0.69 -0.22 6.20
C ALA A 164 -0.29 0.11 7.33
N GLN A 165 0.19 0.63 8.47
CA GLN A 165 -0.68 1.16 9.52
C GLN A 165 -1.50 2.36 9.03
N ILE A 166 -0.88 3.28 8.29
CA ILE A 166 -1.59 4.42 7.69
C ILE A 166 -2.64 3.92 6.69
N GLU A 167 -2.30 2.95 5.83
CA GLU A 167 -3.24 2.34 4.89
C GLU A 167 -4.43 1.67 5.59
N ALA A 168 -4.17 0.91 6.66
CA ALA A 168 -5.21 0.30 7.47
C ALA A 168 -6.12 1.34 8.15
N ALA A 169 -5.55 2.44 8.64
CA ALA A 169 -6.31 3.55 9.21
C ALA A 169 -7.17 4.24 8.15
N LEU A 170 -6.62 4.47 6.95
CA LEU A 170 -7.36 5.05 5.82
C LEU A 170 -8.52 4.14 5.38
N MET A 171 -8.30 2.83 5.26
CA MET A 171 -9.36 1.86 4.98
C MET A 171 -10.44 1.92 6.05
N THR A 172 -10.05 1.92 7.33
CA THR A 172 -10.98 1.97 8.47
C THR A 172 -11.81 3.25 8.46
N ALA A 173 -11.23 4.39 8.05
CA ALA A 173 -11.95 5.65 7.87
C ALA A 173 -12.83 5.65 6.61
N GLN A 174 -12.46 4.92 5.56
CA GLN A 174 -13.20 4.86 4.30
C GLN A 174 -14.53 4.11 4.45
N VAL A 175 -14.56 3.02 5.24
CA VAL A 175 -15.77 2.22 5.50
C VAL A 175 -16.95 3.08 5.98
N PRO A 176 -16.86 3.87 7.07
CA PRO A 176 -17.98 4.67 7.54
C PRO A 176 -18.37 5.76 6.55
N ILE A 177 -17.45 6.31 5.74
CA ILE A 177 -17.79 7.29 4.70
C ILE A 177 -18.65 6.65 3.61
N VAL A 178 -18.29 5.45 3.15
CA VAL A 178 -19.09 4.72 2.15
C VAL A 178 -20.45 4.32 2.73
N LEU A 179 -20.49 3.84 3.96
CA LEU A 179 -21.75 3.52 4.65
C LEU A 179 -22.63 4.76 4.83
N LEU A 180 -22.03 5.91 5.16
CA LEU A 180 -22.75 7.17 5.27
C LEU A 180 -23.32 7.61 3.91
N ALA A 181 -22.56 7.46 2.82
CA ALA A 181 -23.04 7.74 1.48
C ALA A 181 -24.25 6.87 1.12
N LEU A 182 -24.20 5.57 1.42
CA LEU A 182 -25.30 4.64 1.19
C LEU A 182 -26.50 4.92 2.10
N PHE A 183 -26.26 5.29 3.37
CA PHE A 183 -27.33 5.67 4.29
C PHE A 183 -28.11 6.88 3.76
N TRP A 184 -27.41 7.93 3.31
CA TRP A 184 -28.04 9.10 2.70
C TRP A 184 -28.77 8.76 1.39
N LEU A 185 -28.26 7.78 0.62
CA LEU A 185 -28.93 7.28 -0.57
C LEU A 185 -30.25 6.62 -0.24
N VAL A 186 -30.29 5.78 0.80
CA VAL A 186 -31.50 5.10 1.26
C VAL A 186 -32.50 6.11 1.83
N GLN A 187 -32.06 7.08 2.62
CA GLN A 187 -32.91 8.16 3.15
C GLN A 187 -33.49 9.07 2.04
N ALA A 188 -32.89 9.07 0.85
CA ALA A 188 -33.42 9.81 -0.29
C ALA A 188 -34.66 9.14 -0.90
N ILE A 189 -34.87 7.84 -0.65
CA ILE A 189 -36.01 7.07 -1.14
C ILE A 189 -37.20 7.33 -0.23
N LYS A 190 -38.32 7.77 -0.82
CA LYS A 190 -39.59 8.03 -0.14
C LYS A 190 -40.46 6.79 -0.04
#